data_AF-A0A1W9W9Z6-F1
#
_entry.id   AF-A0A1W9W9Z6-F1
#
_cell.length_a   1.000
_cell.length_b   1.000
_cell.length_c   1.000
_cell.angle_alpha   90.00
_cell.angle_beta   90.00
_cell.angle_gamma   90.00
#
_symmetry.space_group_name_H-M   'P 1'
#
loop_
_entity.id
_entity.type
_entity.pdbx_description
1 polymer ?
#
loop_
_entity_poly.entity_id
_entity_poly.type
_entity_poly.pdbx_seq_one_letter_code
_entity_poly.pdbx_strand_id
1 'polypeptide(L)'
;MYEKEAQTLKETLDGVVIDIHHIGSTAVPNLAAKPIIDMIATVPRLPDFEKCIEPLEDIGYIYTAYPPNGNRRFFRKGKPGEQRTHHLHIVEHDTKTVEERLIFRDILRNNPKAREAYFHLKIELAKEFKYARTMYSEAKSDLINSVLDGARNV
;
A
#
# COMPACT_ATOMS: atom_id res chain seq x y z
N MET A 1 14.41 -5.37 1.59
CA MET A 1 13.24 -5.70 2.42
C MET A 1 12.04 -6.05 1.56
N TYR A 2 11.56 -5.12 0.71
CA TYR A 2 10.49 -5.41 -0.25
C TYR A 2 10.78 -6.63 -1.15
N GLU A 3 11.89 -6.65 -1.89
CA GLU A 3 12.18 -7.75 -2.84
C GLU A 3 12.12 -9.15 -2.20
N LYS A 4 12.65 -9.26 -0.97
CA LYS A 4 12.61 -10.51 -0.21
C LYS A 4 11.16 -10.91 0.13
N GLU A 5 10.37 -9.97 0.65
CA GLU A 5 8.98 -10.25 1.01
C GLU A 5 8.11 -10.49 -0.23
N ALA A 6 8.35 -9.77 -1.32
CA ALA A 6 7.67 -9.98 -2.59
C ALA A 6 7.96 -11.38 -3.15
N GLN A 7 9.19 -11.87 -3.03
CA GLN A 7 9.52 -13.25 -3.40
C GLN A 7 8.79 -14.27 -2.51
N THR A 8 8.80 -14.09 -1.18
CA THR A 8 8.02 -14.94 -0.27
C THR A 8 6.54 -14.96 -0.64
N LEU A 9 5.94 -13.79 -0.90
CA LEU A 9 4.54 -13.69 -1.27
C LEU A 9 4.23 -14.37 -2.61
N LYS A 10 5.11 -14.25 -3.61
CA LYS A 10 4.94 -14.95 -4.90
C LYS A 10 4.92 -16.45 -4.73
N GLU A 11 5.82 -17.00 -3.92
CA GLU A 11 5.89 -18.43 -3.65
C GLU A 11 4.68 -18.91 -2.82
N THR A 12 4.31 -18.17 -1.78
CA THR A 12 3.18 -18.51 -0.89
C THR A 12 1.83 -18.41 -1.58
N LEU A 13 1.66 -17.49 -2.53
CA LEU A 13 0.39 -17.20 -3.20
C LEU A 13 0.39 -17.61 -4.67
N ASP A 14 1.29 -18.53 -5.05
CA ASP A 14 1.39 -19.04 -6.41
C ASP A 14 0.03 -19.57 -6.90
N GLY A 15 -0.32 -19.23 -8.14
CA GLY A 15 -1.62 -19.58 -8.73
C GLY A 15 -2.84 -18.83 -8.19
N VAL A 16 -2.69 -17.93 -7.20
CA VAL A 16 -3.78 -17.11 -6.66
C VAL A 16 -3.63 -15.63 -7.03
N VAL A 17 -2.43 -15.07 -6.84
CA VAL A 17 -2.15 -13.66 -7.18
C VAL A 17 -1.57 -13.54 -8.58
N ILE A 18 -1.93 -12.46 -9.27
CA ILE A 18 -1.42 -12.15 -10.62
C ILE A 18 -0.15 -11.30 -10.50
N ASP A 19 -0.24 -10.18 -9.78
CA ASP A 19 0.88 -9.25 -9.60
C ASP A 19 1.06 -8.85 -8.14
N ILE A 20 2.30 -8.48 -7.79
CA ILE A 20 2.65 -7.84 -6.52
C ILE A 20 3.46 -6.56 -6.81
N HIS A 21 3.06 -5.45 -6.21
CA HIS A 21 3.68 -4.15 -6.40
C HIS A 21 4.09 -3.50 -5.08
N HIS A 22 5.31 -2.94 -5.06
CA HIS A 22 5.74 -2.02 -4.01
C HIS A 22 5.06 -0.67 -4.18
N ILE A 23 4.34 -0.23 -3.16
CA ILE A 23 3.69 1.07 -3.10
C ILE A 23 4.04 1.81 -1.81
N GLY A 24 3.42 2.97 -1.59
CA GLY A 24 3.61 3.75 -0.39
C GLY A 24 4.96 4.47 -0.35
N SER A 25 5.28 5.08 0.79
CA SER A 25 6.46 5.94 0.90
C SER A 25 7.77 5.17 0.83
N THR A 26 7.80 3.92 1.31
CA THR A 26 9.01 3.08 1.26
C THR A 26 9.38 2.64 -0.15
N ALA A 27 8.46 2.76 -1.12
CA ALA A 27 8.73 2.53 -2.53
C ALA A 27 9.41 3.72 -3.23
N VAL A 28 9.51 4.88 -2.57
CA VAL A 28 10.09 6.10 -3.15
C VAL A 28 11.47 6.36 -2.53
N PRO A 29 12.56 6.29 -3.31
CA PRO A 29 13.89 6.61 -2.80
C PRO A 29 13.97 8.04 -2.26
N ASN A 30 14.70 8.21 -1.16
CA ASN A 30 14.93 9.48 -0.47
C ASN A 30 13.68 10.15 0.10
N LEU A 31 12.58 9.40 0.28
CA LEU A 31 11.38 9.88 0.95
C LEU A 31 11.31 9.29 2.36
N ALA A 32 11.36 10.12 3.40
CA ALA A 32 11.23 9.63 4.77
C ALA A 32 9.87 8.94 4.98
N ALA A 33 9.91 7.77 5.62
CA ALA A 33 8.76 6.91 5.82
C ALA A 33 8.85 6.22 7.17
N LYS A 34 7.69 5.80 7.69
CA LYS A 34 7.67 4.76 8.74
C LYS A 34 8.27 3.49 8.14
N PRO A 35 8.98 2.66 8.92
CA PRO A 35 9.62 1.42 8.44
C PRO A 35 8.58 0.31 8.21
N ILE A 36 7.59 0.59 7.37
CA ILE A 36 6.49 -0.30 7.01
C ILE A 36 6.50 -0.41 5.49
N ILE A 37 6.62 -1.63 4.98
CA ILE A 37 6.53 -1.91 3.56
C ILE A 37 5.05 -2.03 3.19
N ASP A 38 4.57 -1.15 2.31
CA ASP A 38 3.22 -1.21 1.78
C ASP A 38 3.24 -1.89 0.40
N MET A 39 2.40 -2.91 0.23
CA MET A 39 2.31 -3.70 -1.01
C MET A 39 0.87 -3.81 -1.48
N ILE A 40 0.69 -3.91 -2.79
CA ILE A 40 -0.57 -4.33 -3.40
C ILE A 40 -0.33 -5.66 -4.11
N ALA A 41 -1.15 -6.66 -3.83
CA ALA A 41 -1.29 -7.87 -4.63
C ALA A 41 -2.63 -7.85 -5.38
N THR A 42 -2.63 -8.28 -6.63
CA THR A 42 -3.85 -8.37 -7.46
C THR A 42 -4.33 -9.82 -7.57
N VAL A 43 -5.63 -10.04 -7.51
CA VAL A 43 -6.28 -11.34 -7.72
C VAL A 43 -7.29 -11.25 -8.87
N PRO A 44 -7.60 -12.35 -9.58
CA PRO A 44 -8.54 -12.31 -10.70
C PRO A 44 -9.92 -11.75 -10.32
N ARG A 45 -10.44 -12.14 -9.15
CA ARG A 45 -11.65 -11.59 -8.56
C ARG A 45 -11.44 -11.32 -7.09
N LEU A 46 -12.01 -10.26 -6.54
CA LEU A 46 -11.81 -9.91 -5.13
C LEU A 46 -12.12 -11.06 -4.16
N PRO A 47 -13.17 -11.89 -4.32
CA PRO A 47 -13.44 -13.05 -3.46
C PRO A 47 -12.33 -14.10 -3.44
N ASP A 48 -11.46 -14.16 -4.44
CA ASP A 48 -10.34 -15.12 -4.46
C ASP A 48 -9.31 -14.84 -3.34
N PHE A 49 -9.40 -13.68 -2.65
CA PHE A 49 -8.59 -13.39 -1.46
C PHE A 49 -8.76 -14.42 -0.33
N GLU A 50 -9.89 -15.13 -0.26
CA GLU A 50 -10.14 -16.13 0.78
C GLU A 50 -9.08 -17.24 0.72
N LYS A 51 -8.63 -17.59 -0.49
CA LYS A 51 -7.54 -18.55 -0.73
C LYS A 51 -6.19 -18.05 -0.23
N CYS A 52 -6.04 -16.74 -0.01
CA CYS A 52 -4.81 -16.16 0.52
C CYS A 52 -4.75 -16.19 2.05
N ILE A 53 -5.86 -16.39 2.76
CA ILE A 53 -5.90 -16.20 4.22
C ILE A 53 -4.95 -17.15 4.94
N GLU A 54 -5.19 -18.45 4.82
CA GLU A 54 -4.39 -19.49 5.50
C GLU A 54 -2.90 -19.45 5.08
N PRO A 55 -2.54 -19.39 3.78
CA PRO A 55 -1.13 -19.26 3.38
C PRO A 55 -0.43 -18.01 3.93
N LEU A 56 -1.15 -16.88 4.02
CA LEU A 56 -0.59 -15.64 4.57
C LEU A 56 -0.43 -15.73 6.09
N GLU A 57 -1.36 -16.40 6.78
CA GLU A 57 -1.27 -16.64 8.22
C GLU A 57 -0.04 -17.49 8.58
N ASP A 58 0.27 -18.52 7.79
CA ASP A 58 1.44 -19.38 7.97
C ASP A 58 2.78 -18.60 7.92
N ILE A 59 2.83 -17.52 7.14
CA ILE A 59 4.01 -16.65 7.04
C ILE A 59 3.91 -15.38 7.90
N GLY A 60 2.94 -15.35 8.84
CA GLY A 60 2.83 -14.35 9.90
C GLY A 60 2.05 -13.09 9.56
N TYR A 61 1.26 -13.10 8.49
CA TYR A 61 0.27 -12.06 8.26
C TYR A 61 -1.01 -12.32 9.06
N ILE A 62 -1.71 -11.24 9.38
CA ILE A 62 -3.01 -11.27 10.05
C ILE A 62 -4.01 -10.58 9.15
N TYR A 63 -5.06 -11.30 8.76
CA TYR A 63 -6.18 -10.70 8.07
C TYR A 63 -6.88 -9.71 9.01
N THR A 64 -6.99 -8.46 8.58
CA THR A 64 -7.70 -7.42 9.34
C THR A 64 -9.05 -7.19 8.66
N ALA A 65 -10.13 -7.49 9.38
CA ALA A 65 -11.48 -7.33 8.88
C ALA A 65 -11.68 -5.93 8.28
N TYR A 66 -12.07 -5.92 7.00
CA TYR A 66 -12.40 -4.72 6.23
C TYR A 66 -13.91 -4.70 6.01
N PRO A 67 -14.55 -3.53 5.80
CA PRO A 67 -15.96 -3.49 5.43
C PRO A 67 -16.28 -4.50 4.31
N PRO A 68 -17.35 -5.32 4.44
CA PRO A 68 -17.66 -6.38 3.47
C PRO A 68 -17.74 -5.88 2.03
N ASN A 69 -18.28 -4.67 1.86
CA ASN A 69 -18.48 -3.99 0.58
C ASN A 69 -17.25 -3.19 0.11
N GLY A 70 -16.11 -3.34 0.78
CA GLY A 70 -14.87 -2.71 0.37
C GLY A 70 -14.27 -3.39 -0.86
N ASN A 71 -13.70 -2.59 -1.76
CA ASN A 71 -13.00 -3.03 -2.98
C ASN A 71 -11.58 -3.58 -2.73
N ARG A 72 -11.22 -3.82 -1.46
CA ARG A 72 -9.91 -4.34 -1.07
C ARG A 72 -10.00 -5.18 0.19
N ARG A 73 -8.96 -5.97 0.43
CA ARG A 73 -8.72 -6.74 1.64
C ARG A 73 -7.36 -6.38 2.20
N PHE A 74 -7.21 -6.44 3.51
CA PHE A 74 -6.03 -5.90 4.18
C PHE A 74 -5.42 -6.91 5.15
N PHE A 75 -4.14 -7.15 4.96
CA PHE A 75 -3.32 -7.97 5.82
C PHE A 75 -2.19 -7.13 6.39
N ARG A 76 -1.82 -7.42 7.64
CA ARG A 76 -0.66 -6.81 8.29
C ARG A 76 0.27 -7.89 8.81
N LYS A 77 1.57 -7.66 8.72
CA LYS A 77 2.60 -8.53 9.31
C LYS A 77 3.36 -7.79 10.41
N GLY A 78 3.68 -8.53 11.46
CA GLY A 78 4.34 -8.05 12.67
C GLY A 78 3.82 -8.80 13.88
N LYS A 79 4.70 -9.13 14.83
CA LYS A 79 4.33 -9.92 16.00
C LYS A 79 3.34 -9.14 16.89
N PRO A 80 2.39 -9.83 17.55
CA PRO A 80 1.55 -9.20 18.56
C PRO A 80 2.41 -8.46 19.60
N GLY A 81 2.11 -7.18 19.84
CA GLY A 81 2.89 -6.33 20.75
C GLY A 81 4.13 -5.65 20.14
N GLU A 82 4.51 -5.98 18.90
CA GLU A 82 5.64 -5.35 18.20
C GLU A 82 5.18 -4.35 17.12
N GLN A 83 6.15 -3.58 16.59
CA GLN A 83 5.90 -2.67 15.48
C GLN A 83 5.57 -3.46 14.20
N ARG A 84 4.50 -3.05 13.52
CA ARG A 84 4.12 -3.60 12.21
C ARG A 84 5.24 -3.36 11.20
N THR A 85 5.51 -4.34 10.35
CA THR A 85 6.59 -4.28 9.36
C THR A 85 6.09 -4.29 7.93
N HIS A 86 4.95 -4.94 7.66
CA HIS A 86 4.38 -5.00 6.31
C HIS A 86 2.87 -4.80 6.32
N HIS A 87 2.41 -4.17 5.26
CA HIS A 87 1.02 -3.99 4.89
C HIS A 87 0.84 -4.61 3.50
N LEU A 88 -0.14 -5.50 3.38
CA LEU A 88 -0.50 -6.11 2.11
C LEU A 88 -1.97 -5.80 1.83
N HIS A 89 -2.21 -5.12 0.73
CA HIS A 89 -3.54 -4.89 0.19
C HIS A 89 -3.79 -5.90 -0.92
N ILE A 90 -4.87 -6.67 -0.81
CA ILE A 90 -5.36 -7.51 -1.91
C ILE A 90 -6.51 -6.77 -2.59
N VAL A 91 -6.43 -6.63 -3.91
CA VAL A 91 -7.44 -5.98 -4.75
C VAL A 91 -7.74 -6.84 -5.96
N GLU A 92 -8.91 -6.64 -6.57
CA GLU A 92 -9.18 -7.22 -7.89
C GLU A 92 -8.23 -6.62 -8.94
N HIS A 93 -7.82 -7.46 -9.91
CA HIS A 93 -6.98 -7.07 -11.03
C HIS A 93 -7.66 -5.99 -11.89
N ASP A 94 -6.86 -5.24 -12.67
CA ASP A 94 -7.33 -4.16 -13.54
C ASP A 94 -8.16 -3.07 -12.84
N THR A 95 -7.97 -2.89 -11.54
CA THR A 95 -8.61 -1.78 -10.82
C THR A 95 -7.78 -0.51 -10.98
N LYS A 96 -8.47 0.59 -11.33
CA LYS A 96 -7.91 1.96 -11.37
C LYS A 96 -7.13 2.33 -10.10
N THR A 97 -7.49 1.75 -8.97
CA THR A 97 -6.80 1.91 -7.69
C THR A 97 -5.33 1.49 -7.75
N VAL A 98 -5.01 0.39 -8.44
CA VAL A 98 -3.62 -0.08 -8.61
C VAL A 98 -2.85 0.92 -9.46
N GLU A 99 -3.41 1.26 -10.60
CA GLU A 99 -2.83 2.19 -11.57
C GLU A 99 -2.50 3.53 -10.92
N GLU A 100 -3.47 4.16 -10.24
CA GLU A 100 -3.27 5.45 -9.55
C GLU A 100 -2.17 5.38 -8.48
N ARG A 101 -2.06 4.25 -7.76
CA ARG A 101 -0.99 4.06 -6.76
C ARG A 101 0.38 3.93 -7.41
N LEU A 102 0.48 3.24 -8.54
CA LEU A 102 1.72 3.08 -9.30
C LEU A 102 2.14 4.40 -9.95
N ILE A 103 1.21 5.10 -10.61
CA ILE A 103 1.45 6.43 -11.20
C ILE A 103 1.92 7.40 -10.12
N PHE A 104 1.23 7.48 -8.98
CA PHE A 104 1.63 8.36 -7.89
C PHE A 104 3.05 8.04 -7.39
N ARG A 105 3.36 6.75 -7.16
CA ARG A 105 4.72 6.31 -6.78
C ARG A 105 5.75 6.76 -7.80
N ASP A 106 5.50 6.54 -9.08
CA ASP A 106 6.47 6.80 -10.14
C ASP A 106 6.65 8.30 -10.40
N ILE A 107 5.61 9.11 -10.20
CA ILE A 107 5.75 10.57 -10.16
C ILE A 107 6.66 10.99 -9.01
N LEU A 108 6.44 10.49 -7.79
CA LEU A 108 7.29 10.85 -6.65
C LEU A 108 8.74 10.39 -6.81
N ARG A 109 9.00 9.30 -7.55
CA ARG A 109 10.36 8.84 -7.89
C ARG A 109 11.06 9.81 -8.84
N ASN A 110 10.34 10.35 -9.81
CA ASN A 110 10.90 11.15 -10.91
C ASN A 110 10.76 12.67 -10.73
N ASN A 111 9.96 13.13 -9.75
CA ASN A 111 9.71 14.55 -9.49
C ASN A 111 10.13 14.94 -8.06
N PRO A 112 11.33 15.50 -7.86
CA PRO A 112 11.81 15.93 -6.55
C PRO A 112 10.89 16.93 -5.84
N LYS A 113 10.27 17.85 -6.59
CA LYS A 113 9.34 18.86 -6.02
C LYS A 113 8.08 18.19 -5.46
N ALA A 114 7.49 17.25 -6.21
CA ALA A 114 6.32 16.50 -5.74
C ALA A 114 6.67 15.64 -4.51
N ARG A 115 7.85 15.01 -4.50
CA ARG A 115 8.37 14.24 -3.35
C ARG A 115 8.55 15.10 -2.11
N GLU A 116 9.10 16.30 -2.24
CA GLU A 116 9.30 17.24 -1.14
C GLU A 116 7.95 17.75 -0.60
N ALA A 117 7.02 18.16 -1.47
CA ALA A 117 5.67 18.55 -1.07
C ALA A 117 4.95 17.43 -0.29
N TYR A 118 5.05 16.19 -0.78
CA TYR A 118 4.48 15.03 -0.10
C TYR A 118 5.17 14.72 1.23
N PHE A 119 6.47 14.93 1.35
CA PHE A 119 7.20 14.80 2.60
C PHE A 119 6.70 15.79 3.66
N HIS A 120 6.61 17.07 3.31
CA HIS A 120 6.14 18.11 4.24
C HIS A 120 4.70 17.87 4.69
N LEU A 121 3.80 17.53 3.76
CA LEU A 121 2.42 17.19 4.12
C LEU A 121 2.37 16.07 5.15
N LYS A 122 3.14 14.99 4.95
CA LYS A 122 3.15 13.86 5.90
C LYS A 122 3.64 14.26 7.28
N ILE A 123 4.59 15.20 7.38
CA ILE A 123 5.08 15.70 8.67
C ILE A 123 3.97 16.46 9.40
N GLU A 124 3.29 17.37 8.70
CA GLU A 124 2.21 18.16 9.31
C GLU A 124 1.04 17.26 9.73
N LEU A 125 0.59 16.37 8.86
CA LEU A 125 -0.49 15.42 9.18
C LEU A 125 -0.12 14.45 10.31
N ALA A 126 1.17 14.09 10.45
CA ALA A 126 1.61 13.23 11.55
C ALA A 126 1.56 13.95 12.91
N LYS A 127 1.71 15.29 12.93
CA LYS A 127 1.52 16.11 14.13
C LYS A 127 0.04 16.23 14.47
N GLU A 128 -0.78 16.54 13.47
CA GLU A 128 -2.22 16.80 13.63
C GLU A 128 -3.01 15.53 13.98
N PHE A 129 -2.79 14.43 13.25
CA PHE A 129 -3.58 13.20 13.35
C PHE A 129 -2.84 12.06 14.06
N LYS A 130 -2.14 12.37 15.16
CA LYS A 130 -1.29 11.41 15.89
C LYS A 130 -1.98 10.09 16.23
N TYR A 131 -3.26 10.13 16.62
CA TYR A 131 -4.05 8.95 17.02
C TYR A 131 -5.18 8.61 16.04
N ALA A 132 -5.35 9.37 14.96
CA ALA A 132 -6.46 9.24 14.02
C ALA A 132 -5.99 8.79 12.63
N ARG A 133 -5.72 7.48 12.49
CA ARG A 133 -5.16 6.90 11.26
C ARG A 133 -6.03 7.08 10.02
N THR A 134 -7.35 7.03 10.17
CA THR A 134 -8.29 7.22 9.06
C THR A 134 -8.21 8.66 8.56
N MET A 135 -8.34 9.64 9.45
CA MET A 135 -8.21 11.07 9.12
C MET A 135 -6.85 11.40 8.50
N TYR A 136 -5.75 10.84 9.05
CA TYR A 136 -4.41 10.96 8.44
C TYR A 136 -4.38 10.46 6.98
N SER A 137 -5.09 9.37 6.69
CA SER A 137 -5.11 8.77 5.35
C SER A 137 -5.95 9.60 4.38
N GLU A 138 -7.10 10.09 4.83
CA GLU A 138 -8.03 10.93 4.05
C GLU A 138 -7.43 12.30 3.75
N ALA A 139 -6.78 12.94 4.72
CA ALA A 139 -6.16 14.25 4.57
C ALA A 139 -4.99 14.30 3.56
N LYS A 140 -4.51 13.14 3.08
CA LYS A 140 -3.53 13.07 1.98
C LYS A 140 -4.17 13.14 0.59
N SER A 141 -5.48 12.95 0.48
CA SER A 141 -6.17 12.72 -0.78
C SER A 141 -6.05 13.91 -1.72
N ASP A 142 -6.18 15.14 -1.21
CA ASP A 142 -6.12 16.35 -2.04
C ASP A 142 -4.78 16.50 -2.76
N LEU A 143 -3.66 16.32 -2.04
CA LEU A 143 -2.33 16.37 -2.66
C LEU A 143 -2.11 15.19 -3.63
N ILE A 144 -2.56 13.99 -3.27
CA ILE A 144 -2.45 12.82 -4.15
C ILE A 144 -3.19 13.09 -5.46
N ASN A 145 -4.42 13.59 -5.39
CA ASN A 145 -5.24 13.90 -6.56
C ASN A 145 -4.60 15.01 -7.39
N SER A 146 -4.12 16.09 -6.76
CA SER A 146 -3.42 17.17 -7.47
C SER A 146 -2.19 16.67 -8.24
N VAL A 147 -1.41 15.75 -7.66
CA VAL A 147 -0.25 15.13 -8.32
C VAL A 147 -0.68 14.24 -9.49
N LEU A 148 -1.75 13.45 -9.32
CA LEU A 148 -2.28 12.58 -10.37
C LEU A 148 -2.89 13.37 -11.53
N ASP A 149 -3.64 14.43 -11.25
CA ASP A 149 -4.23 15.29 -12.27
C ASP A 149 -3.16 16.04 -13.07
N GLY A 150 -2.05 16.41 -12.43
CA GLY A 150 -0.87 16.94 -13.11
C GLY A 150 -0.28 15.98 -14.15
N ALA A 151 -0.42 14.66 -13.99
CA ALA A 151 0.06 13.67 -14.95
C ALA A 151 -0.93 13.36 -16.08
N ARG A 152 -2.23 13.62 -15.87
CA ARG A 152 -3.28 13.43 -16.90
C ARG A 152 -3.29 14.55 -17.95
N ASN A 153 -2.62 15.67 -17.67
CA ASN A 153 -2.61 16.88 -18.48
C ASN A 153 -1.29 17.10 -19.24
N VAL A 154 -0.46 16.06 -19.39
CA VAL A 154 0.85 16.09 -20.09
C VAL A 154 0.80 15.23 -21.33
#